data_AF-A0A965PI44-F1
#
_entry.id   AF-A0A965PI44-F1
#
_cell.length_a   1.000
_cell.length_b   1.000
_cell.length_c   1.000
_cell.angle_alpha   90.00
_cell.angle_beta   90.00
_cell.angle_gamma   90.00
#
_symmetry.space_group_name_H-M   'P 1'
#
loop_
_entity.id
_entity.type
_entity.pdbx_description
1 polymer ?
#
loop_
_entity_poly.entity_id
_entity_poly.type
_entity_poly.pdbx_seq_one_letter_code
_entity_poly.pdbx_strand_id
1 'polypeptide(L)'
;MLSDIHCEERVLPETVNGENDYSLDVCQLRLEELEQRFLECLEHERNQADVRRVLIWLGGDHITGHIHPDCAEVAQLSPMNATRWIAERLRRMIDAIAAQAGEVIVCTNAGNHGRSTEKNRIATELDHSWEQLMYFTLAREERNKNVRWQIAEGHLGYVDLDGFLVRTTHGHSIRFAGGVYGLALPASKAIARWDAGRKADLTIFGH
;
A
#
# COMPACT_ATOMS: atom_id res chain seq x y z
N MET A 1 -2.76 -1.92 7.04
CA MET A 1 -2.91 -1.83 5.57
C MET A 1 -2.53 -0.42 5.18
N LEU A 2 -1.70 -0.25 4.15
CA LEU A 2 -1.20 1.06 3.70
C LEU A 2 -1.24 1.11 2.18
N SER A 3 -2.08 1.96 1.59
CA SER A 3 -2.13 2.21 0.15
C SER A 3 -2.63 3.64 -0.10
N ASP A 4 -2.51 4.12 -1.34
CA ASP A 4 -3.13 5.37 -1.80
C ASP A 4 -2.74 6.57 -0.91
N ILE A 5 -1.46 6.62 -0.51
CA ILE A 5 -0.91 7.68 0.36
C ILE A 5 -0.63 8.95 -0.46
N HIS A 6 -0.23 8.79 -1.73
CA HIS A 6 0.02 9.92 -2.64
C HIS A 6 0.89 11.01 -2.00
N CYS A 7 2.01 10.62 -1.40
CA CYS A 7 2.65 11.42 -0.35
C CYS A 7 3.03 12.85 -0.77
N GLU A 8 3.29 13.07 -2.05
CA GLU A 8 3.70 14.35 -2.62
C GLU A 8 2.57 15.18 -3.24
N GLU A 9 1.32 14.68 -3.33
CA GLU A 9 0.22 15.40 -4.00
C GLU A 9 -0.24 16.63 -3.20
N ARG A 10 0.06 17.85 -3.64
CA ARG A 10 -0.41 19.03 -2.93
C ARG A 10 -1.93 19.16 -3.08
N VAL A 11 -2.63 19.20 -1.95
CA VAL A 11 -4.02 19.66 -1.88
C VAL A 11 -4.05 20.98 -1.12
N LEU A 12 -4.50 22.04 -1.80
CA LEU A 12 -4.70 23.35 -1.21
C LEU A 12 -6.14 23.47 -0.68
N PRO A 13 -6.37 23.95 0.55
CA PRO A 13 -7.72 24.10 1.10
C PRO A 13 -8.68 24.85 0.16
N GLU A 14 -8.22 25.94 -0.43
CA GLU A 14 -9.00 26.78 -1.34
C GLU A 14 -9.44 26.06 -2.63
N THR A 15 -8.75 25.00 -3.06
CA THR A 15 -9.15 24.21 -4.25
C THR A 15 -10.19 23.15 -3.93
N VAL A 16 -10.44 22.87 -2.65
CA VAL A 16 -11.38 21.85 -2.16
C VAL A 16 -12.39 22.41 -1.15
N ASN A 17 -12.74 23.71 -1.27
CA ASN A 17 -13.70 24.40 -0.40
C ASN A 17 -13.37 24.33 1.12
N GLY A 18 -12.10 24.18 1.47
CA GLY A 18 -11.63 24.09 2.86
C GLY A 18 -11.77 22.72 3.50
N GLU A 19 -12.20 21.69 2.76
CA GLU A 19 -12.46 20.35 3.29
C GLU A 19 -11.19 19.53 3.57
N ASN A 20 -10.05 19.87 2.94
CA ASN A 20 -8.80 19.14 3.11
C ASN A 20 -7.58 20.04 2.90
N ASP A 21 -6.49 19.71 3.58
CA ASP A 21 -5.14 20.25 3.35
C ASP A 21 -4.19 19.07 3.32
N TYR A 22 -3.36 18.97 2.27
CA TYR A 22 -2.38 17.89 2.17
C TYR A 22 -1.04 18.39 1.64
N SER A 23 -0.02 18.32 2.50
CA SER A 23 1.39 18.62 2.22
C SER A 23 2.24 17.44 2.68
N LEU A 24 3.54 17.47 2.37
CA LEU A 24 4.49 16.50 2.94
C LEU A 24 4.49 16.52 4.48
N ASP A 25 4.31 17.68 5.10
CA ASP A 25 4.25 17.81 6.56
C ASP A 25 2.97 17.18 7.12
N VAL A 26 1.82 17.43 6.48
CA VAL A 26 0.55 16.78 6.86
C VAL A 26 0.63 15.27 6.65
N CYS A 27 1.22 14.81 5.54
CA CYS A 27 1.48 13.40 5.28
C CYS A 27 2.34 12.78 6.39
N GLN A 28 3.45 13.44 6.77
CA GLN A 28 4.31 12.99 7.86
C GLN A 28 3.53 12.84 9.17
N LEU A 29 2.76 13.85 9.56
CA LEU A 29 1.95 13.83 10.78
C LEU A 29 0.91 12.70 10.75
N ARG A 30 0.24 12.48 9.61
CA ARG A 30 -0.73 11.38 9.44
C ARG A 30 -0.06 10.01 9.55
N LEU A 31 1.15 9.84 9.02
CA LEU A 31 1.91 8.60 9.12
C LEU A 31 2.39 8.32 10.55
N GLU A 32 2.85 9.35 11.27
CA GLU A 32 3.24 9.25 12.68
C GLU A 32 2.06 8.89 13.58
N GLU A 33 0.93 9.57 13.40
CA GLU A 33 -0.32 9.25 14.11
C GLU A 33 -0.76 7.81 13.81
N LEU A 34 -0.70 7.38 12.55
CA LEU A 34 -1.07 6.02 12.16
C LEU A 34 -0.17 4.97 12.82
N GLU A 35 1.14 5.20 12.86
CA GLU A 35 2.10 4.33 13.56
C GLU A 35 1.75 4.24 15.05
N GLN A 36 1.57 5.39 15.72
CA GLN A 36 1.23 5.44 17.13
C GLN A 36 -0.08 4.69 17.41
N ARG A 37 -1.15 4.97 16.66
CA ARG A 37 -2.45 4.33 16.82
C ARG A 37 -2.38 2.83 16.58
N PHE A 38 -1.62 2.40 15.58
CA PHE A 38 -1.43 0.99 15.33
C PHE A 38 -0.76 0.28 16.50
N LEU A 39 0.29 0.88 17.10
CA LEU A 39 0.96 0.30 18.26
C LEU A 39 0.06 0.26 19.50
N GLU A 40 -0.72 1.33 19.75
CA GLU A 40 -1.75 1.36 20.81
C GLU A 40 -2.79 0.25 20.60
N CYS A 41 -3.29 0.08 19.37
CA CYS A 41 -4.20 -1.01 19.01
C CYS A 41 -3.55 -2.39 19.22
N LEU A 42 -2.31 -2.59 18.78
CA LEU A 42 -1.60 -3.86 18.93
C LEU A 42 -1.44 -4.24 20.41
N GLU A 43 -1.11 -3.29 21.28
CA GLU A 43 -1.06 -3.51 22.73
C GLU A 43 -2.44 -3.85 23.29
N HIS A 44 -3.49 -3.12 22.86
CA HIS A 44 -4.85 -3.40 23.29
C HIS A 44 -5.31 -4.81 22.91
N GLU A 45 -5.12 -5.21 21.65
CA GLU A 45 -5.51 -6.54 21.14
C GLU A 45 -4.77 -7.67 21.86
N ARG A 46 -3.53 -7.44 22.31
CA ARG A 46 -2.76 -8.41 23.10
C ARG A 46 -3.32 -8.69 24.48
N ASN A 47 -4.12 -7.79 25.03
CA ASN A 47 -4.83 -8.03 26.28
C ASN A 47 -6.01 -9.00 26.09
N GLN A 48 -6.42 -9.25 24.85
CA GLN A 48 -7.57 -10.11 24.50
C GLN A 48 -7.15 -11.40 23.80
N ALA A 49 -6.07 -11.38 23.02
CA ALA A 49 -5.61 -12.50 22.22
C ALA A 49 -4.07 -12.59 22.17
N ASP A 50 -3.57 -13.79 21.86
CA ASP A 50 -2.14 -14.05 21.70
C ASP A 50 -1.65 -13.58 20.31
N VAL A 51 -1.45 -12.27 20.16
CA VAL A 51 -1.04 -11.65 18.89
C VAL A 51 0.48 -11.66 18.74
N ARG A 52 1.00 -12.73 18.12
CA ARG A 52 2.45 -12.89 17.84
C ARG A 52 2.91 -12.37 16.49
N ARG A 53 2.07 -12.48 15.47
CA ARG A 53 2.40 -12.17 14.08
C ARG A 53 1.61 -10.96 13.59
N VAL A 54 2.29 -10.04 12.92
CA VAL A 54 1.67 -8.89 12.26
C VAL A 54 1.87 -9.01 10.75
N LEU A 55 0.78 -8.85 9.98
CA LEU A 55 0.85 -8.72 8.53
C LEU A 55 0.72 -7.24 8.15
N ILE A 56 1.75 -6.68 7.52
CA ILE A 56 1.74 -5.36 6.92
C ILE A 56 1.56 -5.54 5.42
N TRP A 57 0.46 -5.01 4.88
CA TRP A 57 0.26 -4.90 3.45
C TRP A 57 0.58 -3.48 2.97
N LEU A 58 1.59 -3.36 2.10
CA LEU A 58 1.96 -2.16 1.35
C LEU A 58 1.31 -2.24 -0.04
N GLY A 59 0.16 -1.62 -0.17
CA GLY A 59 -0.78 -1.82 -1.27
C GLY A 59 -0.60 -0.95 -2.50
N GLY A 60 0.46 -0.13 -2.57
CA GLY A 60 0.76 0.69 -3.74
C GLY A 60 0.11 2.08 -3.70
N ASP A 61 0.46 2.91 -4.68
CA ASP A 61 0.10 4.33 -4.77
C ASP A 61 0.52 5.13 -3.52
N HIS A 62 1.70 4.79 -3.00
CA HIS A 62 2.38 5.57 -1.98
C HIS A 62 2.87 6.93 -2.50
N ILE A 63 3.07 7.01 -3.82
CA ILE A 63 3.41 8.23 -4.56
C ILE A 63 2.35 8.52 -5.61
N THR A 64 2.14 9.78 -5.95
CA THR A 64 1.29 10.18 -7.08
C THR A 64 1.99 9.99 -8.42
N GLY A 65 3.31 10.16 -8.44
CA GLY A 65 4.08 10.06 -9.67
C GLY A 65 3.73 11.17 -10.66
N HIS A 66 4.30 11.07 -11.86
CA HIS A 66 4.06 12.02 -12.96
C HIS A 66 3.31 11.34 -14.10
N ILE A 67 2.25 10.61 -13.75
CA ILE A 67 1.52 9.76 -14.70
C ILE A 67 0.63 10.55 -15.67
N HIS A 68 0.27 11.77 -15.28
CA HIS A 68 -0.49 12.75 -16.05
C HIS A 68 0.12 14.14 -15.83
N PRO A 69 -0.05 15.09 -16.77
CA PRO A 69 0.43 16.47 -16.59
C PRO A 69 -0.08 17.11 -15.30
N ASP A 70 -1.37 16.95 -14.99
CA ASP A 70 -1.99 17.53 -13.80
C ASP A 70 -1.35 17.00 -12.50
N CYS A 71 -1.01 15.70 -12.45
CA CYS A 71 -0.29 15.11 -11.33
C CYS A 71 1.08 15.78 -11.12
N ALA A 72 1.79 16.09 -12.21
CA ALA A 72 3.09 16.73 -12.14
C ALA A 72 3.01 18.19 -11.66
N GLU A 73 1.93 18.91 -11.99
CA GLU A 73 1.72 20.30 -11.55
C GLU A 73 1.48 20.42 -10.04
N VAL A 74 0.83 19.42 -9.43
CA VAL A 74 0.52 19.42 -7.99
C VAL A 74 1.55 18.68 -7.14
N ALA A 75 2.48 17.95 -7.76
CA ALA A 75 3.47 17.17 -7.04
C ALA A 75 4.52 18.07 -6.34
N GLN A 76 4.68 17.87 -5.03
CA GLN A 76 5.71 18.56 -4.22
C GLN A 76 7.12 18.00 -4.45
N LEU A 77 7.23 16.78 -5.00
CA LEU A 77 8.47 16.06 -5.24
C LEU A 77 8.41 15.34 -6.58
N SER A 78 9.56 15.18 -7.25
CA SER A 78 9.64 14.26 -8.38
C SER A 78 9.44 12.80 -7.93
N PRO A 79 9.02 11.87 -8.81
CA PRO A 79 8.65 10.51 -8.41
C PRO A 79 9.79 9.78 -7.69
N MET A 80 11.04 9.98 -8.13
CA MET A 80 12.22 9.42 -7.47
C MET A 80 12.48 10.01 -6.07
N ASN A 81 12.17 11.29 -5.87
CA ASN A 81 12.32 11.94 -4.57
C ASN A 81 11.17 11.54 -3.63
N ALA A 82 9.94 11.50 -4.12
CA ALA A 82 8.77 11.01 -3.39
C ALA A 82 8.96 9.55 -2.94
N THR A 83 9.43 8.69 -3.84
CA THR A 83 9.74 7.28 -3.55
C THR A 83 10.76 7.15 -2.43
N ARG A 84 11.85 7.92 -2.48
CA ARG A 84 12.87 7.93 -1.40
C ARG A 84 12.29 8.43 -0.08
N TRP A 85 11.53 9.52 -0.13
CA TRP A 85 10.91 10.13 1.03
C TRP A 85 9.97 9.14 1.74
N ILE A 86 9.08 8.48 1.00
CA ILE A 86 8.12 7.53 1.60
C ILE A 86 8.79 6.22 2.03
N ALA A 87 9.81 5.75 1.31
CA ALA A 87 10.58 4.55 1.68
C ALA A 87 11.17 4.67 3.09
N GLU A 88 11.78 5.83 3.42
CA GLU A 88 12.34 6.07 4.75
C GLU A 88 11.29 6.00 5.86
N ARG A 89 10.06 6.43 5.59
CA ARG A 89 8.95 6.44 6.56
C ARG A 89 8.34 5.06 6.73
N LEU A 90 8.12 4.36 5.62
CA LEU A 90 7.69 2.96 5.65
C LEU A 90 8.71 2.10 6.40
N ARG A 91 10.01 2.33 6.19
CA ARG A 91 11.07 1.66 6.94
C ARG A 91 10.95 1.89 8.44
N ARG A 92 10.83 3.15 8.87
CA ARG A 92 10.68 3.50 10.30
C ARG A 92 9.46 2.82 10.93
N MET A 93 8.31 2.84 10.24
CA MET A 93 7.10 2.20 10.72
C MET A 93 7.25 0.68 10.84
N ILE A 94 7.86 0.03 9.85
CA ILE A 94 8.16 -1.41 9.90
C ILE A 94 9.10 -1.73 11.07
N ASP A 95 10.14 -0.91 11.29
CA ASP A 95 11.08 -1.07 12.41
C ASP A 95 10.37 -0.93 13.78
N ALA A 96 9.50 0.08 13.94
CA ALA A 96 8.74 0.30 15.16
C ALA A 96 7.80 -0.87 15.47
N ILE A 97 7.11 -1.39 14.44
CA ILE A 97 6.23 -2.56 14.57
C ILE A 97 7.04 -3.82 14.88
N ALA A 98 8.16 -4.03 14.19
CA ALA A 98 9.03 -5.19 14.40
C ALA A 98 9.65 -5.23 15.79
N ALA A 99 9.92 -4.07 16.41
CA ALA A 99 10.39 -3.99 17.79
C ALA A 99 9.36 -4.53 18.80
N GLN A 100 8.07 -4.51 18.43
CA GLN A 100 6.98 -4.92 19.30
C GLN A 100 6.38 -6.28 18.92
N ALA A 101 6.66 -6.86 17.76
CA ALA A 101 6.04 -8.10 17.25
C ALA A 101 7.00 -9.30 17.24
N GLY A 102 6.45 -10.51 17.46
CA GLY A 102 7.24 -11.75 17.37
C GLY A 102 7.65 -12.08 15.94
N GLU A 103 6.76 -11.81 14.98
CA GLU A 103 7.00 -11.92 13.54
C GLU A 103 6.25 -10.79 12.82
N VAL A 104 6.87 -10.22 11.79
CA VAL A 104 6.25 -9.27 10.87
C VAL A 104 6.39 -9.82 9.46
N ILE A 105 5.27 -9.95 8.75
CA ILE A 105 5.26 -10.25 7.33
C ILE A 105 4.91 -8.97 6.60
N VAL A 106 5.76 -8.53 5.67
CA VAL A 106 5.48 -7.41 4.79
C VAL A 106 5.15 -7.95 3.41
N CYS A 107 3.90 -7.84 2.98
CA CYS A 107 3.49 -8.15 1.62
C CYS A 107 3.20 -6.89 0.83
N THR A 108 3.44 -6.92 -0.48
CA THR A 108 3.37 -5.71 -1.30
C THR A 108 2.53 -5.90 -2.56
N ASN A 109 1.98 -4.80 -3.07
CA ASN A 109 1.48 -4.66 -4.43
C ASN A 109 1.89 -3.27 -4.92
N ALA A 110 2.47 -3.16 -6.11
CA ALA A 110 2.67 -1.85 -6.73
C ALA A 110 1.33 -1.29 -7.20
N GLY A 111 1.16 0.03 -7.04
CA GLY A 111 0.02 0.73 -7.57
C GLY A 111 0.26 1.24 -8.99
N ASN A 112 -0.78 1.81 -9.62
CA ASN A 112 -0.67 2.31 -10.99
C ASN A 112 -0.05 3.71 -11.07
N HIS A 113 0.02 4.47 -9.97
CA HIS A 113 0.65 5.79 -9.91
C HIS A 113 2.17 5.72 -9.80
N GLY A 114 2.70 4.65 -9.21
CA GLY A 114 4.14 4.38 -9.12
C GLY A 114 4.84 4.15 -10.46
N ARG A 115 4.15 4.19 -11.60
CA ARG A 115 4.72 3.87 -12.91
C ARG A 115 5.60 4.99 -13.48
N SER A 116 6.63 4.58 -14.21
CA SER A 116 7.55 5.44 -14.99
C SER A 116 7.10 5.66 -16.45
N THR A 117 5.93 5.14 -16.82
CA THR A 117 5.39 5.19 -18.18
C THR A 117 4.07 5.95 -18.21
N GLU A 118 3.79 6.65 -19.32
CA GLU A 118 2.56 7.45 -19.44
C GLU A 118 1.29 6.59 -19.28
N LYS A 119 1.27 5.40 -19.88
CA LYS A 119 0.15 4.45 -19.80
C LYS A 119 0.60 3.18 -19.10
N ASN A 120 -0.31 2.57 -18.34
CA ASN A 120 -0.03 1.27 -17.73
C ASN A 120 0.23 0.20 -18.81
N ARG A 121 1.29 -0.58 -18.62
CA ARG A 121 1.71 -1.68 -19.49
C ARG A 121 1.55 -2.99 -18.73
N ILE A 122 0.36 -3.58 -18.78
CA ILE A 122 -0.03 -4.73 -17.95
C ILE A 122 1.04 -5.83 -17.89
N ALA A 123 1.68 -6.17 -19.02
CA ALA A 123 2.68 -7.25 -19.09
C ALA A 123 4.02 -6.91 -18.39
N THR A 124 4.37 -5.63 -18.27
CA THR A 124 5.64 -5.15 -17.70
C THR A 124 5.40 -4.06 -16.66
N GLU A 125 4.24 -4.08 -16.01
CA GLU A 125 3.78 -3.04 -15.09
C GLU A 125 4.76 -2.87 -13.93
N LEU A 126 5.15 -3.99 -13.32
CA LEU A 126 6.07 -4.04 -12.20
C LEU A 126 7.50 -3.64 -12.61
N ASP A 127 7.93 -3.96 -13.83
CA ASP A 127 9.26 -3.57 -14.36
C ASP A 127 9.39 -2.05 -14.52
N HIS A 128 8.26 -1.36 -14.68
CA HIS A 128 8.19 0.08 -14.84
C HIS A 128 7.72 0.79 -13.58
N SER A 129 7.71 0.14 -12.41
CA SER A 129 7.23 0.73 -11.15
C SER A 129 8.37 1.18 -10.22
N TRP A 130 8.34 2.45 -9.84
CA TRP A 130 9.20 3.02 -8.80
C TRP A 130 8.96 2.37 -7.44
N GLU A 131 7.70 2.03 -7.12
CA GLU A 131 7.35 1.37 -5.87
C GLU A 131 7.84 -0.07 -5.83
N GLN A 132 7.77 -0.80 -6.95
CA GLN A 132 8.31 -2.15 -7.02
C GLN A 132 9.82 -2.14 -6.74
N LEU A 133 10.55 -1.20 -7.35
CA LEU A 133 11.98 -1.00 -7.06
C LEU A 133 12.22 -0.63 -5.59
N MET A 134 11.38 0.23 -5.02
CA MET A 134 11.43 0.60 -3.60
C MET A 134 11.27 -0.62 -2.70
N TYR A 135 10.28 -1.49 -2.96
CA TYR A 135 10.05 -2.68 -2.16
C TYR A 135 11.25 -3.65 -2.21
N PHE A 136 11.82 -3.89 -3.40
CA PHE A 136 13.03 -4.72 -3.51
C PHE A 136 14.22 -4.11 -2.75
N THR A 137 14.35 -2.79 -2.77
CA THR A 137 15.42 -2.08 -2.05
C THR A 137 15.24 -2.22 -0.54
N LEU A 138 14.03 -1.97 -0.02
CA LEU A 138 13.70 -2.10 1.40
C LEU A 138 13.89 -3.54 1.89
N ALA A 139 13.45 -4.53 1.11
CA ALA A 139 13.61 -5.94 1.44
C ALA A 139 15.08 -6.37 1.47
N ARG A 140 15.89 -5.91 0.50
CA ARG A 140 17.33 -6.18 0.46
C ARG A 140 18.06 -5.57 1.67
N GLU A 141 17.59 -4.43 2.15
CA GLU A 141 18.21 -3.67 3.23
C GLU A 141 17.62 -4.01 4.61
N GLU A 142 16.71 -4.99 4.69
CA GLU A 142 16.10 -5.44 5.93
C GLU A 142 17.13 -5.98 6.93
N ARG A 143 17.07 -5.48 8.17
CA ARG A 143 17.97 -5.85 9.26
C ARG A 143 17.28 -6.60 10.39
N ASN A 144 15.96 -6.48 10.51
CA ASN A 144 15.17 -7.14 11.53
C ASN A 144 15.02 -8.62 11.19
N LYS A 145 15.49 -9.48 12.09
CA LYS A 145 15.45 -10.94 11.88
C LYS A 145 14.04 -11.52 11.93
N ASN A 146 13.10 -10.79 12.52
CA ASN A 146 11.69 -11.16 12.63
C ASN A 146 10.83 -10.54 11.51
N VAL A 147 11.42 -9.85 10.53
CA VAL A 147 10.69 -9.31 9.38
C VAL A 147 10.93 -10.19 8.15
N ARG A 148 9.84 -10.64 7.51
CA ARG A 148 9.84 -11.38 6.25
C ARG A 148 9.15 -10.57 5.17
N TRP A 149 9.85 -10.33 4.07
CA TRP A 149 9.29 -9.66 2.90
C TRP A 149 8.71 -10.66 1.91
N GLN A 150 7.54 -10.33 1.35
CA GLN A 150 6.86 -11.08 0.32
C GLN A 150 6.36 -10.12 -0.76
N ILE A 151 7.26 -9.78 -1.66
CA ILE A 151 6.99 -8.84 -2.75
C ILE A 151 6.18 -9.56 -3.82
N ALA A 152 5.04 -8.99 -4.23
CA ALA A 152 4.27 -9.58 -5.31
C ALA A 152 4.99 -9.42 -6.65
N GLU A 153 5.07 -10.51 -7.41
CA GLU A 153 5.62 -10.54 -8.79
C GLU A 153 4.52 -10.44 -9.85
N GLY A 154 3.28 -10.21 -9.42
CA GLY A 154 2.15 -10.02 -10.33
C GLY A 154 1.04 -9.21 -9.67
N HIS A 155 -0.08 -9.12 -10.39
CA HIS A 155 -1.25 -8.35 -9.96
C HIS A 155 -1.85 -8.82 -8.63
N LEU A 156 -1.75 -10.12 -8.33
CA LEU A 156 -2.24 -10.73 -7.09
C LEU A 156 -1.06 -11.22 -6.24
N GLY A 157 -1.02 -10.81 -4.97
CA GLY A 157 -0.17 -11.40 -3.94
C GLY A 157 -0.95 -12.45 -3.13
N TYR A 158 -0.25 -13.43 -2.55
CA TYR A 158 -0.86 -14.48 -1.73
C TYR A 158 0.01 -14.81 -0.51
N VAL A 159 -0.44 -14.44 0.69
CA VAL A 159 0.23 -14.76 1.95
C VAL A 159 -0.53 -15.89 2.63
N ASP A 160 0.15 -17.02 2.88
CA ASP A 160 -0.39 -18.13 3.65
C ASP A 160 -0.05 -17.91 5.14
N LEU A 161 -1.08 -17.82 5.97
CA LEU A 161 -0.99 -17.70 7.42
C LEU A 161 -1.47 -18.99 8.08
N ASP A 162 -0.64 -20.04 7.99
CA ASP A 162 -0.90 -21.35 8.58
C ASP A 162 -2.21 -22.00 8.08
N GLY A 163 -2.46 -21.91 6.78
CA GLY A 163 -3.65 -22.42 6.10
C GLY A 163 -4.74 -21.36 5.87
N PHE A 164 -4.63 -20.19 6.48
CA PHE A 164 -5.49 -19.04 6.18
C PHE A 164 -4.86 -18.21 5.06
N LEU A 165 -5.40 -18.32 3.84
CA LEU A 165 -4.81 -17.70 2.67
C LEU A 165 -5.35 -16.29 2.44
N VAL A 166 -4.47 -15.29 2.59
CA VAL A 166 -4.75 -13.88 2.29
C VAL A 166 -4.30 -13.56 0.87
N ARG A 167 -5.23 -13.14 0.01
CA ARG A 167 -4.95 -12.58 -1.31
C ARG A 167 -4.90 -11.07 -1.23
N THR A 168 -3.91 -10.44 -1.86
CA THR A 168 -3.78 -8.99 -1.91
C THR A 168 -3.69 -8.49 -3.34
N THR A 169 -4.21 -7.30 -3.62
CA THR A 169 -4.01 -6.59 -4.88
C THR A 169 -4.19 -5.10 -4.66
N HIS A 170 -3.52 -4.24 -5.44
CA HIS A 170 -3.73 -2.81 -5.31
C HIS A 170 -5.21 -2.44 -5.56
N GLY A 171 -5.82 -3.00 -6.61
CA GLY A 171 -7.26 -2.86 -6.89
C GLY A 171 -7.58 -2.14 -8.21
N HIS A 172 -6.62 -1.46 -8.86
CA HIS A 172 -6.84 -0.69 -10.11
C HIS A 172 -7.41 -1.50 -11.30
N SER A 173 -7.42 -2.84 -11.23
CA SER A 173 -8.06 -3.69 -12.24
C SER A 173 -9.58 -3.84 -12.02
N ILE A 174 -10.07 -3.57 -10.81
CA ILE A 174 -11.49 -3.61 -10.45
C ILE A 174 -12.12 -2.29 -10.89
N ARG A 175 -12.69 -2.27 -12.10
CA ARG A 175 -13.33 -1.06 -12.63
C ARG A 175 -14.73 -0.88 -12.04
N PHE A 176 -14.94 0.23 -11.36
CA PHE A 176 -16.25 0.75 -11.01
C PHE A 176 -16.53 2.02 -11.83
N ALA A 177 -17.74 2.13 -12.40
CA ALA A 177 -18.12 3.23 -13.29
C ALA A 177 -19.39 3.95 -12.80
N GLY A 178 -19.60 4.00 -11.48
CA GLY A 178 -20.85 4.46 -10.89
C GLY A 178 -21.93 3.37 -10.87
N GLY A 179 -22.90 3.50 -9.95
CA GLY A 179 -24.02 2.58 -9.82
C GLY A 179 -24.52 2.41 -8.39
N VAL A 180 -25.79 2.02 -8.24
CA VAL A 180 -26.51 1.92 -6.96
C VAL A 180 -25.85 0.92 -5.99
N TYR A 181 -25.19 -0.11 -6.49
CA TYR A 181 -24.56 -1.16 -5.68
C TYR A 181 -23.08 -0.91 -5.36
N GLY A 182 -22.54 0.24 -5.77
CA GLY A 182 -21.15 0.60 -5.48
C GLY A 182 -20.12 -0.44 -5.94
N LEU A 183 -19.01 -0.46 -5.21
CA LEU A 183 -17.86 -1.35 -5.46
C LEU A 183 -18.16 -2.83 -5.18
N ALA A 184 -19.19 -3.14 -4.39
CA ALA A 184 -19.46 -4.49 -3.92
C ALA A 184 -19.66 -5.49 -5.07
N LEU A 185 -20.41 -5.10 -6.12
CA LEU A 185 -20.69 -5.98 -7.26
C LEU A 185 -19.46 -6.21 -8.16
N PRO A 186 -18.73 -5.18 -8.63
CA PRO A 186 -17.48 -5.37 -9.35
C PRO A 186 -16.45 -6.18 -8.56
N ALA A 187 -16.25 -5.87 -7.28
CA ALA A 187 -15.30 -6.59 -6.42
C ALA A 187 -15.69 -8.06 -6.27
N SER A 188 -16.97 -8.36 -6.00
CA SER A 188 -17.46 -9.74 -5.89
C SER A 188 -17.25 -10.54 -7.17
N LYS A 189 -17.45 -9.92 -8.35
CA LYS A 189 -17.19 -10.56 -9.65
C LYS A 189 -15.70 -10.84 -9.86
N ALA A 190 -14.83 -9.90 -9.48
CA ALA A 190 -13.38 -10.08 -9.58
C ALA A 190 -12.89 -11.20 -8.65
N ILE A 191 -13.30 -11.15 -7.38
CA ILE A 191 -13.01 -12.17 -6.36
C ILE A 191 -13.46 -13.56 -6.82
N ALA A 192 -14.70 -13.71 -7.30
CA ALA A 192 -15.21 -14.99 -7.79
C ALA A 192 -14.39 -15.56 -8.96
N ARG A 193 -13.90 -14.69 -9.87
CA ARG A 193 -13.02 -15.11 -10.97
C ARG A 193 -11.65 -15.56 -10.47
N TRP A 194 -11.07 -14.84 -9.50
CA TRP A 194 -9.78 -15.21 -8.93
C TRP A 194 -9.89 -16.49 -8.11
N ASP A 195 -10.98 -16.69 -7.38
CA ASP A 195 -11.24 -17.90 -6.60
C ASP A 195 -11.41 -19.15 -7.46
N ALA A 196 -11.89 -19.00 -8.70
CA ALA A 196 -11.94 -20.09 -9.66
C ALA A 196 -10.54 -20.62 -10.03
N GLY A 197 -9.50 -19.79 -9.91
CA GLY A 197 -8.10 -20.22 -10.10
C GLY A 197 -7.44 -20.64 -8.78
N ARG A 198 -7.44 -19.73 -7.79
CA ARG A 198 -6.92 -19.99 -6.44
C ARG A 198 -7.81 -19.28 -5.42
N LYS A 199 -8.62 -20.07 -4.73
CA LYS A 199 -9.46 -19.59 -3.61
C LYS A 199 -8.59 -19.02 -2.51
N ALA A 200 -8.98 -17.87 -1.98
CA ALA A 200 -8.43 -17.26 -0.78
C ALA A 200 -9.51 -17.10 0.29
N ASP A 201 -9.12 -17.08 1.56
CA ASP A 201 -10.03 -16.90 2.70
C ASP A 201 -10.33 -15.41 2.94
N LEU A 202 -9.38 -14.54 2.58
CA LEU A 202 -9.52 -13.08 2.65
C LEU A 202 -8.91 -12.45 1.39
N THR A 203 -9.60 -11.46 0.81
CA THR A 203 -9.03 -10.60 -0.25
C THR A 203 -8.94 -9.17 0.26
N ILE A 204 -7.76 -8.56 0.14
CA ILE A 204 -7.47 -7.18 0.52
C ILE A 204 -7.12 -6.37 -0.74
N PHE A 205 -7.73 -5.19 -0.88
CA PHE A 205 -7.43 -4.19 -1.92
C PHE A 205 -7.81 -2.79 -1.44
N GLY A 206 -7.25 -1.74 -2.07
CA GLY A 206 -7.31 -0.36 -1.57
C GLY A 206 -7.79 0.70 -2.56
N HIS A 207 -7.59 0.47 -3.86
CA HIS A 207 -7.95 1.38 -4.96
C HIS A 207 -9.44 1.37 -5.32
#